data_AF-A0A971HJ00-F1
#
_entry.id   AF-A0A971HJ00-F1
#
_cell.length_a   1.000
_cell.length_b   1.000
_cell.length_c   1.000
_cell.angle_alpha   90.00
_cell.angle_beta   90.00
_cell.angle_gamma   90.00
#
_symmetry.space_group_name_H-M   'P 1'
#
loop_
_entity.id
_entity.type
_entity.pdbx_description
1 polymer ?
#
loop_
_entity_poly.entity_id
_entity_poly.type
_entity_poly.pdbx_seq_one_letter_code
_entity_poly.pdbx_strand_id
1 'polypeptide(L)'
;MKNKIFVILLIGIILLSVACRQDEEVSILLPPEKEVYITFKTTSLVYQNDGSTKYSIGGVNSSFTFSKDMLSINDNGEVRTYEVSYDQIPLTTEEFEKQFYGGDEIPDISSYKNILQYNLCSSTNDSPGYRLYILDGQYWIG
;
A
#
# COMPACT_ATOMS: atom_id res chain seq x y z
N MET A 1 -35.61 60.82 18.37
CA MET A 1 -35.44 60.51 16.94
C MET A 1 -34.47 59.34 16.80
N LYS A 2 -34.84 58.34 15.98
CA LYS A 2 -34.00 57.51 15.07
C LYS A 2 -32.49 57.87 15.07
N ASN A 3 -31.50 56.96 15.05
CA ASN A 3 -31.46 55.63 14.45
C ASN A 3 -30.30 54.77 15.00
N LYS A 4 -30.51 53.47 14.79
CA LYS A 4 -29.72 52.27 15.06
C LYS A 4 -28.37 52.24 14.33
N ILE A 5 -27.36 51.60 14.92
CA ILE A 5 -26.44 50.69 14.20
C ILE A 5 -26.13 49.48 15.10
N PHE A 6 -26.48 48.30 14.59
CA PHE A 6 -26.11 46.97 15.08
C PHE A 6 -24.71 46.61 14.53
N VAL A 7 -23.85 46.00 15.34
CA VAL A 7 -22.90 44.97 14.85
C VAL A 7 -22.74 43.90 15.94
N ILE A 8 -23.23 42.69 15.63
CA ILE A 8 -22.95 41.45 16.34
C ILE A 8 -21.66 40.88 15.73
N LEU A 9 -20.68 40.49 16.54
CA LEU A 9 -19.60 39.62 16.10
C LEU A 9 -19.54 38.38 16.99
N LEU A 10 -20.21 37.31 16.50
CA LEU A 10 -19.97 35.93 16.88
C LEU A 10 -18.53 35.57 16.50
N ILE A 11 -17.75 35.00 17.41
CA ILE A 11 -16.60 34.16 17.04
C ILE A 11 -16.92 32.76 17.54
N GLY A 12 -17.18 31.90 16.54
CA GLY A 12 -17.65 30.55 16.68
C GLY A 12 -16.60 29.58 17.18
N ILE A 13 -17.13 28.51 17.74
CA ILE A 13 -16.50 27.30 18.26
C ILE A 13 -15.45 26.76 17.27
N ILE A 14 -14.23 26.55 17.76
CA ILE A 14 -13.19 25.78 17.08
C ILE A 14 -13.69 24.32 17.05
N LEU A 15 -14.38 23.95 15.98
CA LEU A 15 -14.54 22.56 15.61
C LEU A 15 -13.15 22.07 15.18
N LEU A 16 -12.48 21.36 16.08
CA LEU A 16 -11.45 20.40 15.69
C LEU A 16 -12.13 19.40 14.76
N SER A 17 -12.10 19.69 13.46
CA SER A 17 -12.32 18.69 12.43
C SER A 17 -11.15 17.72 12.55
N VAL A 18 -11.29 16.76 13.47
CA VAL A 18 -10.67 15.46 13.30
C VAL A 18 -11.26 14.98 11.98
N ALA A 19 -10.54 15.23 10.90
CA ALA A 19 -10.77 14.55 9.65
C ALA A 19 -10.58 13.07 10.00
N CYS A 20 -11.68 12.42 10.36
CA CYS A 20 -11.79 10.99 10.21
C CYS A 20 -11.40 10.80 8.74
N ARG A 21 -10.25 10.17 8.49
CA ARG A 21 -10.05 9.47 7.23
C ARG A 21 -11.27 8.56 7.14
N GLN A 22 -12.30 9.01 6.44
CA GLN A 22 -13.18 8.07 5.78
C GLN A 22 -12.25 7.45 4.77
N ASP A 23 -11.61 6.37 5.20
CA ASP A 23 -11.10 5.36 4.30
C ASP A 23 -12.33 4.98 3.50
N GLU A 24 -12.53 5.62 2.34
CA GLU A 24 -13.31 5.00 1.30
C GLU A 24 -12.67 3.63 1.16
N GLU A 25 -13.43 2.58 1.48
CA GLU A 25 -13.12 1.21 1.10
C GLU A 25 -13.12 1.16 -0.43
N VAL A 26 -12.14 1.80 -1.06
CA VAL A 26 -11.76 1.46 -2.41
C VAL A 26 -11.06 0.13 -2.24
N SER A 27 -11.85 -0.95 -2.30
CA SER A 27 -11.33 -2.30 -2.47
C SER A 27 -10.64 -2.32 -3.84
N ILE A 28 -9.38 -1.88 -3.88
CA ILE A 28 -8.57 -1.96 -5.08
C ILE A 28 -8.32 -3.44 -5.32
N LEU A 29 -9.02 -3.99 -6.33
CA LEU A 29 -8.85 -5.36 -6.76
C LEU A 29 -7.83 -5.40 -7.91
N LEU A 30 -6.78 -6.19 -7.73
CA LEU A 30 -5.86 -6.57 -8.78
C LEU A 30 -6.26 -7.94 -9.35
N PRO A 31 -6.02 -8.22 -10.64
CA PRO A 31 -5.49 -7.30 -11.67
C PRO A 31 -6.49 -6.19 -12.05
N PRO A 32 -6.01 -5.03 -12.52
CA PRO A 32 -6.87 -4.04 -13.15
C PRO A 32 -7.42 -4.54 -14.49
N GLU A 33 -8.49 -3.90 -14.96
CA GLU A 33 -9.04 -4.14 -16.30
C GLU A 33 -8.02 -3.80 -17.41
N LYS A 34 -8.30 -4.25 -18.63
CA LYS A 34 -7.43 -3.98 -19.79
C LYS A 34 -7.29 -2.46 -19.99
N GLU A 35 -6.06 -1.99 -20.20
CA GLU A 35 -5.73 -0.57 -20.39
C GLU A 35 -6.00 0.32 -19.15
N VAL A 36 -6.32 -0.27 -18.01
CA VAL A 36 -6.38 0.42 -16.72
C VAL A 36 -5.05 0.21 -15.99
N TYR A 37 -4.56 1.29 -15.38
CA TYR A 37 -3.32 1.30 -14.61
C TYR A 37 -3.61 1.78 -13.20
N ILE A 38 -3.09 1.05 -12.22
CA ILE A 38 -3.18 1.41 -10.80
C ILE A 38 -1.78 1.71 -10.31
N THR A 39 -1.55 2.93 -9.85
CA THR A 39 -0.27 3.34 -9.30
C THR A 39 -0.38 3.59 -7.81
N PHE A 40 0.49 2.97 -7.03
CA PHE A 40 0.66 3.30 -5.62
C PHE A 40 2.13 3.58 -5.29
N LYS A 41 2.33 4.31 -4.19
CA LYS A 41 3.65 4.51 -3.60
C LYS A 41 3.80 3.57 -2.42
N THR A 42 4.93 2.87 -2.35
CA THR A 42 5.24 2.03 -1.19
C THR A 42 5.43 2.88 0.05
N THR A 43 4.72 2.50 1.10
CA THR A 43 4.90 3.10 2.43
C THR A 43 5.94 2.35 3.25
N SER A 44 6.07 1.04 3.00
CA SER A 44 6.96 0.15 3.73
C SER A 44 7.52 -0.94 2.82
N LEU A 45 8.68 -1.47 3.20
CA LEU A 45 9.27 -2.68 2.64
C LEU A 45 9.26 -3.76 3.71
N VAL A 46 8.92 -4.97 3.31
CA VAL A 46 8.83 -6.13 4.19
C VAL A 46 9.87 -7.14 3.73
N TYR A 47 10.88 -7.39 4.55
CA TYR A 47 11.89 -8.40 4.24
C TYR A 47 11.63 -9.65 5.06
N GLN A 48 11.36 -10.76 4.37
CA GLN A 48 11.04 -12.05 4.99
C GLN A 48 12.26 -12.76 5.60
N ASN A 49 13.47 -12.31 5.26
CA ASN A 49 14.73 -12.74 5.85
C ASN A 49 15.85 -11.76 5.45
N ASP A 50 16.96 -11.79 6.17
CA ASP A 50 18.21 -11.07 5.85
C ASP A 50 18.63 -11.17 4.37
N GLY A 51 18.44 -12.33 3.74
CA GLY A 51 18.77 -12.56 2.33
C GLY A 51 17.89 -11.76 1.37
N SER A 52 16.62 -11.53 1.72
CA SER A 52 15.64 -10.79 0.90
C SER A 52 16.00 -9.31 0.74
N THR A 53 16.76 -8.72 1.66
CA THR A 53 17.20 -7.31 1.55
C THR A 53 18.01 -7.02 0.29
N LYS A 54 18.72 -8.03 -0.24
CA LYS A 54 19.52 -7.92 -1.48
C LYS A 54 18.69 -7.94 -2.76
N TYR A 55 17.43 -8.35 -2.68
CA TYR A 55 16.55 -8.59 -3.83
C TYR A 55 15.35 -7.64 -3.87
N SER A 56 15.42 -6.51 -3.15
CA SER A 56 14.36 -5.50 -3.18
C SER A 56 14.15 -4.94 -4.59
N ILE A 57 12.94 -5.03 -5.12
CA ILE A 57 12.59 -4.47 -6.45
C ILE A 57 12.41 -2.96 -6.46
N GLY A 58 12.28 -2.35 -5.29
CA GLY A 58 12.23 -0.91 -5.08
C GLY A 58 12.55 -0.55 -3.63
N GLY A 59 12.51 0.74 -3.34
CA GLY A 59 12.67 1.35 -2.04
C GLY A 59 11.35 1.84 -1.42
N VAL A 60 11.48 2.48 -0.25
CA VAL A 60 10.40 3.29 0.33
C VAL A 60 10.19 4.53 -0.55
N ASN A 61 8.93 4.88 -0.83
CA ASN A 61 8.51 5.93 -1.78
C ASN A 61 8.68 5.61 -3.26
N SER A 62 9.17 4.43 -3.63
CA SER A 62 9.14 4.03 -5.04
C SER A 62 7.68 3.89 -5.49
N SER A 63 7.45 4.19 -6.77
CA SER A 63 6.12 4.14 -7.37
C SER A 63 5.97 2.82 -8.11
N PHE A 64 4.90 2.08 -7.82
CA PHE A 64 4.59 0.81 -8.45
C PHE A 64 3.29 0.96 -9.24
N THR A 65 3.36 0.71 -10.54
CA THR A 65 2.25 0.83 -11.48
C THR A 65 1.90 -0.56 -12.00
N PHE A 66 0.71 -1.02 -11.68
CA PHE A 66 0.16 -2.32 -12.04
C PHE A 66 -0.78 -2.17 -13.23
N SER A 67 -0.59 -3.01 -14.24
CA SER A 67 -1.56 -3.28 -15.31
C SER A 67 -2.05 -4.72 -15.19
N LYS A 68 -2.90 -5.16 -16.13
CA LYS A 68 -3.40 -6.54 -16.17
C LYS A 68 -2.30 -7.61 -16.12
N ASP A 69 -1.15 -7.33 -16.70
CA ASP A 69 -0.08 -8.29 -17.01
C ASP A 69 1.34 -7.75 -16.81
N MET A 70 1.50 -6.48 -16.40
CA MET A 70 2.81 -5.90 -16.08
C MET A 70 2.83 -5.15 -14.75
N LEU A 71 4.00 -5.16 -14.13
CA LEU A 71 4.39 -4.28 -13.04
C LEU A 71 5.52 -3.36 -13.53
N SER A 72 5.32 -2.05 -13.47
CA SER A 72 6.38 -1.06 -13.66
C SER A 72 6.73 -0.38 -12.34
N ILE A 73 8.02 -0.31 -12.03
CA ILE A 73 8.54 0.24 -10.78
C ILE A 73 9.42 1.42 -11.15
N ASN A 74 9.11 2.59 -10.59
CA ASN A 74 9.96 3.77 -10.65
C ASN A 74 10.57 3.99 -9.27
N ASP A 75 11.88 3.77 -9.18
CA ASP A 75 12.66 3.99 -7.96
C ASP A 75 13.69 5.09 -8.21
N ASN A 76 13.46 6.26 -7.62
CA ASN A 76 14.33 7.43 -7.79
C ASN A 76 14.65 7.80 -9.25
N GLY A 77 13.69 7.58 -10.17
CA GLY A 77 13.83 7.88 -11.60
C GLY A 77 14.33 6.70 -12.44
N GLU A 78 14.80 5.61 -11.81
CA GLU A 78 15.11 4.37 -12.52
C GLU A 78 13.83 3.55 -12.70
N VAL A 79 13.48 3.24 -13.95
CA VAL A 79 12.27 2.49 -14.28
C VAL A 79 12.61 1.07 -14.69
N ARG A 80 12.01 0.09 -13.99
CA ARG A 80 12.09 -1.35 -14.29
C ARG A 80 10.69 -1.90 -14.54
N THR A 81 10.56 -2.83 -15.46
CA THR A 81 9.27 -3.44 -15.81
C THR A 81 9.37 -4.95 -15.82
N TYR A 82 8.36 -5.60 -15.27
CA TYR A 82 8.25 -7.04 -15.13
C TYR A 82 6.90 -7.49 -15.68
N GLU A 83 6.86 -8.68 -16.27
CA GLU A 83 5.60 -9.40 -16.44
C GLU A 83 5.05 -9.72 -15.05
N VAL A 84 3.73 -9.80 -14.89
CA VAL A 84 3.13 -10.17 -13.60
C VAL A 84 1.82 -10.92 -13.82
N SER A 85 1.55 -11.86 -12.94
CA SER A 85 0.21 -12.38 -12.69
C SER A 85 -0.09 -12.26 -11.21
N TYR A 86 -1.37 -12.29 -10.87
CA TYR A 86 -1.85 -11.97 -9.55
C TYR A 86 -2.56 -13.18 -8.97
N ASP A 87 -2.07 -13.66 -7.84
CA ASP A 87 -2.74 -14.68 -7.04
C ASP A 87 -3.12 -14.08 -5.69
N GLN A 88 -4.44 -13.89 -5.49
CA GLN A 88 -4.99 -13.27 -4.31
C GLN A 88 -5.09 -14.29 -3.19
N ILE A 89 -4.51 -13.96 -2.04
CA ILE A 89 -4.49 -14.83 -0.87
C ILE A 89 -5.08 -14.05 0.32
N PRO A 90 -6.15 -14.56 0.96
CA PRO A 90 -6.58 -14.08 2.27
C PRO A 90 -5.42 -14.25 3.25
N LEU A 91 -5.13 -13.22 4.04
CA LEU A 91 -3.98 -13.23 4.94
C LEU A 91 -4.42 -12.94 6.38
N THR A 92 -4.16 -13.89 7.27
CA THR A 92 -4.26 -13.70 8.72
C THR A 92 -2.92 -13.26 9.32
N THR A 93 -2.92 -12.70 10.54
CA THR A 93 -1.69 -12.36 11.27
C THR A 93 -0.78 -13.58 11.44
N GLU A 94 -1.34 -14.74 11.78
CA GLU A 94 -0.57 -15.99 11.94
C GLU A 94 0.07 -16.44 10.61
N GLU A 95 -0.65 -16.31 9.49
CA GLU A 95 -0.10 -16.64 8.17
C GLU A 95 0.96 -15.64 7.71
N PHE A 96 0.85 -14.37 8.09
CA PHE A 96 1.87 -13.36 7.80
C PHE A 96 3.16 -13.67 8.56
N GLU A 97 3.09 -13.94 9.87
CA GLU A 97 4.25 -14.28 10.69
C GLU A 97 5.00 -15.51 10.16
N LYS A 98 4.28 -16.52 9.67
CA LYS A 98 4.87 -17.73 9.07
C LYS A 98 5.68 -17.49 7.80
N GLN A 99 5.57 -16.31 7.17
CA GLN A 99 6.33 -15.97 5.97
C GLN A 99 7.76 -15.53 6.28
N PHE A 100 8.07 -15.23 7.54
CA PHE A 100 9.37 -14.76 7.97
C PHE A 100 10.24 -15.93 8.45
N TYR A 101 11.50 -15.93 8.04
CA TYR A 101 12.51 -16.88 8.46
C TYR A 101 13.65 -16.14 9.16
N GLY A 102 14.12 -16.64 10.30
CA GLY A 102 15.20 -16.02 11.07
C GLY A 102 14.69 -15.25 12.28
N GLY A 103 15.57 -14.45 12.89
CA GLY A 103 15.27 -13.65 14.09
C GLY A 103 14.90 -12.21 13.78
N ASP A 104 14.46 -11.93 12.56
CA ASP A 104 14.15 -10.58 12.09
C ASP A 104 12.91 -10.01 12.78
N GLU A 105 12.85 -8.68 12.88
CA GLU A 105 11.68 -7.99 13.43
C GLU A 105 10.50 -8.17 12.47
N ILE A 106 9.48 -8.91 12.93
CA ILE A 106 8.25 -9.13 12.17
C ILE A 106 7.32 -7.94 12.42
N PRO A 107 6.87 -7.24 11.37
CA PRO A 107 5.89 -6.16 11.55
C PRO A 107 4.58 -6.67 12.14
N ASP A 108 4.04 -5.96 13.13
CA ASP A 108 2.70 -6.26 13.66
C ASP A 108 1.63 -5.74 12.69
N ILE A 109 0.80 -6.66 12.18
CA ILE A 109 -0.34 -6.34 11.31
C ILE A 109 -1.70 -6.53 12.00
N SER A 110 -1.73 -6.87 13.29
CA SER A 110 -2.96 -7.20 14.02
C SER A 110 -3.94 -6.03 14.17
N SER A 111 -3.47 -4.79 14.03
CA SER A 111 -4.32 -3.60 14.12
C SER A 111 -5.10 -3.29 12.84
N TYR A 112 -4.73 -3.89 11.71
CA TYR A 112 -5.39 -3.64 10.43
C TYR A 112 -6.68 -4.45 10.31
N LYS A 113 -7.72 -3.83 9.76
CA LYS A 113 -9.04 -4.48 9.61
C LYS A 113 -9.16 -5.21 8.28
N ASN A 114 -8.69 -4.56 7.22
CA ASN A 114 -8.72 -5.06 5.85
C ASN A 114 -7.30 -5.43 5.44
N ILE A 115 -7.03 -6.74 5.41
CA ILE A 115 -5.73 -7.32 5.10
C ILE A 115 -5.88 -8.18 3.84
N LEU A 116 -5.09 -7.84 2.82
CA LEU A 116 -5.05 -8.60 1.58
C LEU A 116 -3.60 -8.81 1.13
N GLN A 117 -3.32 -9.99 0.59
CA GLN A 117 -2.06 -10.28 -0.06
C GLN A 117 -2.30 -10.66 -1.52
N TYR A 118 -1.41 -10.18 -2.39
CA TYR A 118 -1.22 -10.71 -3.73
C TYR A 118 0.17 -11.30 -3.84
N ASN A 119 0.27 -12.56 -4.24
CA ASN A 119 1.49 -13.10 -4.80
C ASN A 119 1.61 -12.61 -6.25
N LEU A 120 2.75 -11.99 -6.56
CA LEU A 120 3.07 -11.47 -7.87
C LEU A 120 3.92 -12.50 -8.61
N CYS A 121 3.32 -13.19 -9.57
CA CYS A 121 3.90 -14.34 -10.23
C CYS A 121 4.00 -14.06 -11.73
N SER A 122 5.15 -13.72 -12.30
CA SER A 122 5.53 -13.98 -13.71
C SER A 122 6.93 -13.46 -13.97
N SER A 123 7.92 -14.35 -14.13
CA SER A 123 9.24 -14.04 -14.71
C SER A 123 10.04 -12.90 -14.04
N THR A 124 10.68 -13.20 -12.92
CA THR A 124 12.14 -13.04 -12.89
C THR A 124 12.71 -14.46 -12.95
N ASN A 125 13.51 -14.77 -13.97
CA ASN A 125 14.23 -16.05 -14.05
C ASN A 125 15.15 -16.29 -12.82
N ASP A 126 15.30 -15.27 -11.98
CA ASP A 126 15.98 -15.30 -10.69
C ASP A 126 14.95 -15.10 -9.57
N SER A 127 14.62 -16.18 -8.85
CA SER A 127 13.85 -16.27 -7.59
C SER A 127 13.97 -15.04 -6.65
N PRO A 128 13.00 -14.70 -5.76
CA PRO A 128 11.69 -15.30 -5.47
C PRO A 128 10.49 -14.41 -5.91
N GLY A 129 9.28 -14.97 -5.92
CA GLY A 129 8.06 -14.21 -6.23
C GLY A 129 7.79 -13.10 -5.21
N TYR A 130 7.54 -11.89 -5.69
CA TYR A 130 7.24 -10.71 -4.88
C TYR A 130 5.83 -10.79 -4.30
N ARG A 131 5.61 -10.12 -3.18
CA ARG A 131 4.29 -10.01 -2.54
C ARG A 131 3.91 -8.56 -2.37
N LEU A 132 2.65 -8.28 -2.65
CA LEU A 132 2.02 -7.01 -2.32
C LEU A 132 1.05 -7.24 -1.17
N TYR A 133 1.22 -6.49 -0.08
CA TYR A 133 0.28 -6.44 1.02
C TYR A 133 -0.50 -5.13 0.96
N ILE A 134 -1.82 -5.23 1.08
CA ILE A 134 -2.74 -4.10 1.18
C ILE A 134 -3.36 -4.14 2.57
N LEU A 135 -3.00 -3.16 3.41
CA LEU A 135 -3.34 -3.09 4.84
C LEU A 135 -4.08 -1.78 5.13
N ASP A 136 -5.41 -1.80 5.23
CA ASP A 136 -6.26 -0.59 5.35
C ASP A 136 -5.84 0.54 4.37
N GLY A 137 -5.61 0.18 3.11
CA GLY A 137 -5.18 1.12 2.06
C GLY A 137 -3.70 1.52 2.08
N GLN A 138 -2.88 0.93 2.96
CA GLN A 138 -1.42 1.01 2.89
C GLN A 138 -0.86 -0.09 1.99
N TYR A 139 0.17 0.22 1.20
CA TYR A 139 0.77 -0.69 0.22
C TYR A 139 2.20 -1.02 0.60
N TRP A 140 2.43 -2.28 0.97
CA TRP A 140 3.74 -2.78 1.36
C TRP A 140 4.22 -3.82 0.36
N ILE A 141 5.52 -3.84 0.07
CA ILE A 141 6.13 -4.79 -0.88
C ILE A 141 7.14 -5.66 -0.12
N GLY A 142 7.12 -6.97 -0.38
CA GLY A 142 8.08 -7.94 0.14
C GLY A 142 8.38 -9.10 -0.79
#